data_AF-A0A142JKH6-F1
#
_entry.id   AF-A0A142JKH6-F1
#
_cell.length_a   1.000
_cell.length_b   1.000
_cell.length_c   1.000
_cell.angle_alpha   90.00
_cell.angle_beta   90.00
_cell.angle_gamma   90.00
#
_symmetry.space_group_name_H-M   'P 1'
#
loop_
_entity.id
_entity.type
_entity.pdbx_description
1 polymer ?
#
loop_
_entity_poly.entity_id
_entity_poly.type
_entity_poly.pdbx_seq_one_letter_code
_entity_poly.pdbx_strand_id
1 'polypeptide(L)'
;MDYHVVRRELLKIAYLMTVRVFGDDAIVSESGRLYRAAIMTSTVEELKEVGIGGATFQDFPPGLPRPHQKNQHVLTCVRIGRTILSGVTLFGGINGFFVTPATGFSAEDQVGEVVVIDASTSKMQTYEYINVILDIMNTGMPLPAAQQSRGRGEMA
;
A
#
# COMPACT_ATOMS: atom_id res chain seq x y z
N MET A 1 -15.79 12.25 -12.72
CA MET A 1 -14.50 11.98 -12.07
C MET A 1 -13.56 11.51 -13.15
N ASP A 2 -12.41 12.16 -13.31
CA ASP A 2 -11.40 11.72 -14.27
C ASP A 2 -10.65 10.51 -13.68
N TYR A 3 -11.06 9.32 -14.13
CA TYR A 3 -10.49 8.05 -13.65
C TYR A 3 -9.00 7.91 -13.99
N HIS A 4 -8.49 8.60 -15.02
CA HIS A 4 -7.07 8.59 -15.36
C HIS A 4 -6.26 9.37 -14.33
N VAL A 5 -6.74 10.55 -13.93
CA VAL A 5 -6.10 11.35 -12.87
C VAL A 5 -6.06 10.56 -11.56
N VAL A 6 -7.17 9.95 -11.16
CA VAL A 6 -7.25 9.21 -9.90
C VAL A 6 -6.31 8.00 -9.91
N ARG A 7 -6.30 7.23 -11.00
CA ARG A 7 -5.36 6.11 -11.17
C ARG A 7 -3.90 6.56 -11.10
N ARG A 8 -3.56 7.70 -11.71
CA ARG A 8 -2.21 8.28 -11.63
C ARG A 8 -1.84 8.62 -10.19
N GLU A 9 -2.76 9.19 -9.40
CA GLU A 9 -2.52 9.45 -7.99
C GLU A 9 -2.37 8.16 -7.16
N LEU A 10 -3.17 7.12 -7.44
CA LEU A 10 -2.99 5.80 -6.81
C LEU A 10 -1.61 5.20 -7.10
N LEU A 11 -1.14 5.29 -8.35
CA LEU A 11 0.21 4.83 -8.75
C LEU A 11 1.32 5.61 -8.03
N LYS A 12 1.19 6.94 -7.92
CA LYS A 12 2.14 7.77 -7.18
C LYS A 12 2.20 7.36 -5.71
N ILE A 13 1.06 7.16 -5.07
CA ILE A 13 1.00 6.76 -3.66
C ILE A 13 1.62 5.37 -3.47
N ALA A 14 1.32 4.41 -4.35
CA ALA A 14 1.91 3.07 -4.32
C ALA A 14 3.44 3.11 -4.49
N TYR A 15 3.93 3.94 -5.41
CA TYR A 15 5.37 4.15 -5.59
C TYR A 15 6.02 4.76 -4.34
N LEU A 16 5.43 5.82 -3.78
CA LEU A 16 5.93 6.47 -2.57
C LEU A 16 5.92 5.53 -1.36
N MET A 17 4.93 4.65 -1.24
CA MET A 17 4.93 3.60 -0.23
C MET A 17 6.04 2.58 -0.45
N THR A 18 6.32 2.22 -1.70
CA THR A 18 7.45 1.32 -2.03
C THR A 18 8.79 1.96 -1.63
N VAL A 19 8.96 3.25 -1.92
CA VAL A 19 10.15 4.04 -1.49
C VAL A 19 10.21 4.18 0.02
N ARG A 20 9.08 4.39 0.70
CA ARG A 20 9.03 4.45 2.16
C ARG A 20 9.55 3.15 2.79
N VAL A 21 9.10 2.01 2.31
CA VAL A 21 9.41 0.70 2.92
C VAL A 21 10.82 0.22 2.55
N PHE A 22 11.24 0.41 1.31
CA PHE A 22 12.49 -0.19 0.79
C PHE A 22 13.57 0.82 0.43
N GLY A 23 13.32 2.12 0.62
CA GLY A 23 14.32 3.17 0.40
C GLY A 23 14.86 3.19 -1.03
N ASP A 24 16.18 3.25 -1.14
CA ASP A 24 16.90 3.39 -2.40
C ASP A 24 16.68 2.20 -3.35
N ASP A 25 16.50 0.99 -2.82
CA ASP A 25 16.20 -0.21 -3.62
C ASP A 25 14.96 0.03 -4.49
N ALA A 26 13.92 0.67 -3.93
CA ALA A 26 12.72 1.03 -4.69
C ALA A 26 12.99 2.06 -5.78
N ILE A 27 13.96 2.95 -5.60
CA ILE A 27 14.27 4.02 -6.56
C ILE A 27 15.03 3.45 -7.75
N VAL A 28 16.04 2.62 -7.49
CA VAL A 28 16.98 2.10 -8.51
C VAL A 28 16.52 0.79 -9.16
N SER A 29 15.57 0.07 -8.54
CA SER A 29 15.06 -1.20 -9.05
C SER A 29 14.21 -1.07 -10.32
N GLU A 30 13.96 -2.24 -10.91
CA GLU A 30 12.96 -2.41 -11.97
C GLU A 30 11.58 -1.93 -11.52
N SER A 31 11.15 -2.24 -10.29
CA SER A 31 9.87 -1.78 -9.74
C SER A 31 9.75 -0.25 -9.81
N GLY A 32 10.77 0.49 -9.36
CA GLY A 32 10.78 1.95 -9.44
C GLY A 32 10.68 2.49 -10.86
N ARG A 33 11.39 1.86 -11.81
CA ARG A 33 11.31 2.20 -13.24
C ARG A 33 9.88 2.01 -13.77
N LEU A 34 9.26 0.88 -13.45
CA LEU A 34 7.89 0.57 -13.88
C LEU A 34 6.88 1.56 -13.32
N TYR A 35 6.96 1.91 -12.03
CA TYR A 35 6.08 2.92 -11.44
C TYR A 35 6.24 4.29 -12.11
N ARG A 36 7.47 4.76 -12.32
CA ARG A 36 7.71 6.05 -13.00
C ARG A 36 7.15 6.05 -14.42
N ALA A 37 7.31 4.96 -15.16
CA ALA A 37 6.70 4.82 -16.48
C ALA A 37 5.16 4.82 -16.42
N ALA A 38 4.58 4.03 -15.51
CA ALA A 38 3.13 3.92 -15.31
C ALA A 38 2.48 5.27 -14.97
N ILE A 39 3.10 6.08 -14.10
CA ILE A 39 2.60 7.41 -13.71
C ILE A 39 2.49 8.34 -14.92
N MET A 40 3.37 8.20 -15.92
CA MET A 40 3.39 9.05 -17.10
C MET A 40 2.38 8.64 -18.18
N THR A 41 1.74 7.47 -18.03
CA THR A 41 0.72 7.01 -18.97
C THR A 41 -0.55 7.87 -18.92
N SER A 42 -1.24 7.93 -20.04
CA SER A 42 -2.49 8.64 -20.23
C SER A 42 -3.65 7.69 -20.53
N THR A 43 -3.39 6.50 -21.08
CA THR A 43 -4.43 5.52 -21.44
C THR A 43 -4.34 4.23 -20.62
N VAL A 44 -5.30 3.30 -20.77
CA VAL A 44 -5.24 1.97 -20.13
C VAL A 44 -4.29 1.05 -20.91
N GLU A 45 -4.23 1.24 -22.22
CA GLU A 45 -3.42 0.50 -23.17
C GLU A 45 -1.93 0.76 -22.90
N GLU A 46 -1.51 2.02 -22.80
CA GLU A 46 -0.14 2.40 -22.42
C GLU A 46 0.25 1.80 -21.06
N LEU A 47 -0.68 1.80 -20.09
CA LEU A 47 -0.41 1.22 -18.77
C LEU A 47 -0.17 -0.29 -18.83
N LYS A 48 -0.89 -1.01 -19.70
CA LYS A 48 -0.67 -2.45 -19.93
C LYS A 48 0.71 -2.70 -20.54
N GLU A 49 1.15 -1.84 -21.46
CA GLU A 49 2.46 -1.95 -22.11
C GLU A 49 3.64 -1.71 -21.16
N VAL A 50 3.45 -0.92 -20.10
CA VAL A 50 4.47 -0.76 -19.05
C VAL A 50 4.80 -2.08 -18.36
N GLY A 51 3.84 -3.01 -18.27
CA GLY A 51 4.04 -4.31 -17.63
C GLY A 51 3.89 -4.29 -16.10
N ILE A 52 3.21 -3.28 -15.55
CA ILE A 52 2.78 -3.30 -14.15
C ILE A 52 1.51 -4.14 -14.01
N GLY A 53 1.50 -5.08 -13.06
CA GLY A 53 0.32 -5.88 -12.74
C GLY A 53 -0.62 -5.15 -11.80
N GLY A 54 -1.83 -5.70 -11.62
CA GLY A 54 -2.82 -5.23 -10.66
C GLY A 54 -4.05 -4.58 -11.29
N ALA A 55 -4.84 -3.90 -10.46
CA ALA A 55 -6.09 -3.28 -10.87
C ALA A 55 -6.45 -2.11 -9.96
N THR A 56 -7.23 -1.17 -10.52
CA THR A 56 -7.83 -0.04 -9.80
C THR A 56 -9.35 -0.14 -9.86
N PHE A 57 -10.03 0.35 -8.82
CA PHE A 57 -11.50 0.37 -8.72
C PHE A 57 -12.13 -1.03 -8.79
N GLN A 58 -11.41 -2.03 -8.28
CA GLN A 58 -11.85 -3.42 -8.19
C GLN A 58 -11.68 -3.92 -6.76
N ASP A 59 -12.36 -5.01 -6.42
CA ASP A 59 -12.16 -5.64 -5.12
C ASP A 59 -10.70 -6.06 -4.93
N PHE A 60 -10.15 -5.72 -3.76
CA PHE A 60 -8.79 -6.14 -3.42
C PHE A 60 -8.68 -7.66 -3.35
N PRO A 61 -7.54 -8.22 -3.77
CA PRO A 61 -7.16 -9.59 -3.43
C PRO A 61 -7.42 -9.89 -1.95
N PRO A 62 -7.88 -11.11 -1.61
CA PRO A 62 -7.91 -11.57 -0.23
C PRO A 62 -6.54 -11.38 0.42
N GLY A 63 -6.50 -10.86 1.65
CA GLY A 63 -5.25 -10.62 2.38
C GLY A 63 -4.61 -9.24 2.15
N LEU A 64 -5.25 -8.31 1.46
CA LEU A 64 -4.88 -6.89 1.58
C LEU A 64 -5.70 -6.21 2.69
N PRO A 65 -5.05 -5.45 3.59
CA PRO A 65 -5.74 -4.73 4.66
C PRO A 65 -6.77 -3.74 4.10
N ARG A 66 -7.93 -3.64 4.78
CA ARG A 66 -9.05 -2.78 4.36
C ARG A 66 -9.39 -1.75 5.44
N PRO A 67 -9.86 -0.55 5.06
CA PRO A 67 -10.32 0.45 6.01
C PRO A 67 -11.55 -0.04 6.79
N HIS A 68 -11.64 0.34 8.06
CA HIS A 68 -12.82 0.09 8.90
C HIS A 68 -13.85 1.21 8.79
N GLN A 69 -13.38 2.41 8.42
CA GLN A 69 -14.18 3.62 8.41
C GLN A 69 -13.99 4.40 7.10
N LYS A 70 -15.00 5.18 6.69
CA LYS A 70 -15.00 5.94 5.43
C LYS A 70 -13.93 7.03 5.37
N ASN A 71 -13.49 7.54 6.51
CA ASN A 71 -12.42 8.54 6.64
C ASN A 71 -11.02 7.92 6.65
N GLN A 72 -10.88 6.60 6.62
CA GLN A 72 -9.57 5.97 6.66
C GLN A 72 -8.95 5.83 5.26
N HIS A 73 -7.65 6.03 5.21
CA HIS A 73 -6.79 5.57 4.13
C HIS A 73 -5.97 4.39 4.64
N VAL A 74 -5.80 3.39 3.80
CA VAL A 74 -5.01 2.21 4.10
C VAL A 74 -4.06 1.99 2.94
N LEU A 75 -2.78 2.15 3.24
CA LEU A 75 -1.69 2.02 2.30
C LEU A 75 -0.88 0.80 2.70
N THR A 76 -0.50 -0.05 1.76
CA THR A 76 0.24 -1.28 2.03
C THR A 76 1.36 -1.40 1.02
N CYS A 77 2.53 -1.83 1.47
CA CYS A 77 3.60 -2.26 0.58
C CYS A 77 4.34 -3.42 1.23
N VAL A 78 4.51 -4.51 0.49
CA VAL A 78 5.14 -5.73 1.00
C VAL A 78 5.84 -6.48 -0.12
N ARG A 79 6.97 -7.11 0.20
CA ARG A 79 7.61 -8.10 -0.65
C ARG A 79 6.97 -9.47 -0.42
N ILE A 80 6.48 -10.10 -1.48
CA ILE A 80 5.97 -11.48 -1.45
C ILE A 80 6.66 -12.28 -2.57
N GLY A 81 7.52 -13.19 -2.17
CA GLY A 81 8.41 -13.97 -3.01
C GLY A 81 9.23 -13.08 -3.95
N ARG A 82 8.89 -13.16 -5.25
CA ARG A 82 9.56 -12.45 -6.34
C ARG A 82 8.86 -11.16 -6.75
N THR A 83 7.90 -10.70 -5.97
CA THR A 83 7.06 -9.54 -6.28
C THR A 83 7.00 -8.54 -5.15
N ILE A 84 6.79 -7.28 -5.49
CA ILE A 84 6.37 -6.23 -4.57
C ILE A 84 4.88 -5.98 -4.83
N LEU A 85 4.07 -6.16 -3.79
CA LEU A 85 2.65 -5.86 -3.77
C LEU A 85 2.44 -4.53 -3.07
N SER A 86 1.80 -3.57 -3.74
CA SER A 86 1.40 -2.30 -3.14
C SER A 86 -0.11 -2.12 -3.24
N GLY A 87 -0.76 -1.78 -2.12
CA GLY A 87 -2.19 -1.51 -2.03
C GLY A 87 -2.44 -0.09 -1.58
N VAL A 88 -3.43 0.57 -2.17
CA VAL A 88 -3.83 1.94 -1.82
C VAL A 88 -5.35 1.98 -1.73
N THR A 89 -5.87 2.29 -0.54
CA THR A 89 -7.28 2.62 -0.33
C THR A 89 -7.37 4.03 0.23
N LEU A 90 -8.14 4.90 -0.42
CA LEU A 90 -8.43 6.26 0.02
C LEU A 90 -9.92 6.38 0.31
N PHE A 91 -10.23 7.16 1.35
CA PHE A 91 -11.60 7.48 1.79
C PHE A 91 -12.55 6.27 1.84
N GLY A 92 -12.06 5.12 2.29
CA GLY A 92 -12.88 3.91 2.40
C GLY A 92 -13.39 3.29 1.10
N GLY A 93 -13.06 3.83 -0.09
CA GLY A 93 -13.71 3.40 -1.34
C GLY A 93 -12.96 3.64 -2.65
N ILE A 94 -11.98 4.54 -2.70
CA ILE A 94 -11.13 4.71 -3.88
C ILE A 94 -9.93 3.79 -3.72
N ASN A 95 -9.80 2.77 -4.56
CA ASN A 95 -8.80 1.75 -4.35
C ASN A 95 -7.99 1.36 -5.60
N GLY A 96 -6.81 0.81 -5.35
CA GLY A 96 -6.01 0.12 -6.34
C GLY A 96 -4.91 -0.71 -5.70
N PHE A 97 -4.53 -1.79 -6.36
CA PHE A 97 -3.33 -2.55 -6.03
C PHE A 97 -2.46 -2.72 -7.26
N PHE A 98 -1.16 -2.78 -7.02
CA PHE A 98 -0.13 -2.83 -8.06
C PHE A 98 0.89 -3.89 -7.70
N VAL A 99 1.30 -4.64 -8.71
CA VAL A 99 2.27 -5.73 -8.57
C VAL A 99 3.45 -5.45 -9.49
N THR A 100 4.64 -5.45 -8.92
CA THR A 100 5.90 -5.25 -9.67
C THR A 100 6.91 -6.33 -9.29
N PRO A 101 7.94 -6.59 -10.11
CA PRO A 101 9.02 -7.50 -9.76
C PRO A 101 9.82 -7.00 -8.54
N ALA A 102 10.26 -7.92 -7.69
CA ALA A 102 11.19 -7.64 -6.58
C ALA A 102 12.67 -7.66 -7.00
N THR A 103 12.96 -7.68 -8.31
CA THR A 103 14.33 -7.64 -8.83
C THR A 103 15.03 -6.37 -8.38
N GLY A 104 16.18 -6.51 -7.71
CA GLY A 104 16.96 -5.38 -7.18
C GLY A 104 16.61 -4.96 -5.75
N PHE A 105 15.72 -5.68 -5.06
CA PHE A 105 15.44 -5.45 -3.63
C PHE A 105 16.28 -6.39 -2.76
N SER A 106 16.94 -5.82 -1.75
CA SER A 106 17.74 -6.52 -0.74
C SER A 106 16.90 -7.07 0.42
N ALA A 107 15.73 -6.47 0.68
CA ALA A 107 14.85 -6.86 1.79
C ALA A 107 14.41 -8.33 1.71
N GLU A 108 14.28 -9.00 2.85
CA GLU A 108 13.80 -10.38 2.90
C GLU A 108 12.33 -10.51 2.48
N ASP A 109 11.91 -11.74 2.22
CA ASP A 109 10.50 -12.02 1.92
C ASP A 109 9.59 -11.64 3.10
N GLN A 110 8.36 -11.21 2.81
CA GLN A 110 7.35 -10.76 3.77
C GLN A 110 7.67 -9.48 4.55
N VAL A 111 8.80 -8.82 4.25
CA VAL A 111 9.08 -7.47 4.75
C VAL A 111 8.10 -6.49 4.10
N GLY A 112 7.38 -5.73 4.92
CA GLY A 112 6.39 -4.77 4.45
C GLY A 112 5.72 -3.98 5.57
N GLU A 113 5.04 -2.92 5.19
CA GLU A 113 4.29 -2.05 6.09
C GLU A 113 2.83 -1.87 5.63
N VAL A 114 1.98 -1.61 6.62
CA VAL A 114 0.63 -1.10 6.45
C VAL A 114 0.54 0.24 7.17
N VAL A 115 0.18 1.28 6.44
CA VAL A 115 -0.03 2.62 6.98
C VAL A 115 -1.51 2.93 6.96
N VAL A 116 -2.06 3.26 8.12
CA VAL A 116 -3.45 3.68 8.28
C VAL A 116 -3.46 5.17 8.60
N ILE A 117 -4.20 5.95 7.81
CA ILE A 117 -4.35 7.39 8.01
C ILE A 117 -5.82 7.67 8.26
N ASP A 118 -6.14 8.31 9.39
CA ASP A 118 -7.46 8.86 9.63
C ASP A 118 -7.49 10.29 9.08
N ALA A 119 -8.16 10.48 7.95
CA ALA A 119 -8.27 11.78 7.29
C ALA A 119 -9.07 12.81 8.11
N SER A 120 -9.91 12.38 9.05
CA SER A 120 -10.67 13.30 9.91
C SER A 120 -9.83 13.92 11.03
N THR A 121 -8.80 13.20 11.48
CA THR A 121 -7.92 13.64 12.58
C THR A 121 -6.49 13.90 12.12
N SER A 122 -6.17 13.61 10.84
CA SER A 122 -4.81 13.66 10.27
C SER A 122 -3.80 12.79 11.04
N LYS A 123 -4.26 11.76 11.75
CA LYS A 123 -3.39 10.83 12.48
C LYS A 123 -2.95 9.69 11.56
N MET A 124 -1.68 9.33 11.68
CA MET A 124 -1.07 8.22 10.94
C MET A 124 -0.59 7.15 11.93
N GLN A 125 -0.85 5.89 11.59
CA GLN A 125 -0.35 4.72 12.29
C GLN A 125 0.33 3.78 11.30
N THR A 126 1.40 3.15 11.72
CA THR A 126 2.17 2.20 10.91
C THR A 126 2.23 0.87 11.63
N TYR A 127 2.03 -0.19 10.88
CA TYR A 127 2.05 -1.57 11.33
C TYR A 127 2.96 -2.37 10.40
N GLU A 128 3.69 -3.36 10.93
CA GLU A 128 4.34 -4.36 10.11
C GLU A 128 3.28 -5.21 9.41
N TYR A 129 3.47 -5.47 8.12
CA TYR A 129 2.49 -6.22 7.31
C TYR A 129 2.20 -7.60 7.90
N ILE A 130 3.22 -8.31 8.35
CA ILE A 130 3.07 -9.67 8.90
C ILE A 130 2.13 -9.70 10.10
N ASN A 131 2.23 -8.72 11.00
CA ASN A 131 1.36 -8.64 12.18
C ASN A 131 -0.09 -8.37 11.78
N VAL A 132 -0.31 -7.52 10.78
CA VAL A 132 -1.67 -7.24 10.28
C VAL A 132 -2.28 -8.49 9.64
N ILE A 133 -1.52 -9.25 8.86
CA ILE A 133 -2.04 -10.47 8.23
C ILE A 133 -2.34 -11.55 9.26
N LEU A 134 -1.46 -11.74 10.24
CA LEU A 134 -1.72 -12.68 11.33
C LEU A 134 -3.00 -12.30 12.08
N ASP A 135 -3.23 -11.02 12.35
CA ASP A 135 -4.46 -10.54 12.97
C ASP A 135 -5.69 -10.78 12.09
N ILE A 136 -5.62 -10.51 10.78
CA ILE A 136 -6.70 -10.79 9.82
C ILE A 136 -7.03 -12.29 9.80
N MET A 137 -6.02 -13.15 9.78
CA MET A 137 -6.20 -14.60 9.76
C MET A 137 -6.82 -15.12 11.07
N ASN A 138 -6.42 -14.55 12.21
CA ASN A 138 -6.87 -14.99 13.52
C ASN A 138 -8.26 -14.45 13.90
N THR A 139 -8.60 -13.24 13.46
CA THR A 139 -9.81 -12.53 13.92
C THR A 139 -10.85 -12.31 12.82
N GLY A 140 -10.48 -12.48 11.55
CA GLY A 140 -11.30 -12.08 10.41
C GLY A 140 -11.46 -10.55 10.26
N MET A 141 -10.83 -9.75 11.11
CA MET A 141 -10.92 -8.29 11.06
C MET A 141 -9.81 -7.67 10.21
N PRO A 142 -10.11 -6.70 9.33
CA PRO A 142 -9.16 -6.24 8.30
C PRO A 142 -7.94 -5.45 8.79
N LEU A 143 -7.91 -4.97 10.05
CA LEU A 143 -6.84 -4.20 10.69
C LEU A 143 -7.02 -4.30 12.22
N PRO A 144 -5.92 -4.33 13.00
CA PRO A 144 -6.02 -4.22 14.44
C PRO A 144 -6.66 -2.88 14.83
N ALA A 145 -7.63 -2.91 15.75
CA ALA A 145 -8.13 -1.70 16.38
C ALA A 145 -6.94 -0.98 17.01
N ALA A 146 -6.76 0.31 16.67
CA ALA A 146 -5.72 1.16 17.23
C ALA A 146 -5.60 0.90 18.73
N GLN A 147 -4.49 0.29 19.16
CA GLN A 147 -4.18 0.23 20.58
C GLN A 147 -4.10 1.68 21.03
N GLN A 148 -5.10 2.14 21.79
CA GLN A 148 -4.98 3.37 22.55
C GLN A 148 -3.68 3.24 23.32
N SER A 149 -2.74 4.15 23.04
CA SER A 149 -1.51 4.27 23.81
C SER A 149 -1.88 4.27 25.28
N ARG A 150 -1.67 3.16 25.98
CA ARG A 150 -1.72 3.14 27.44
C ARG A 150 -0.66 4.14 27.87
N GLY A 151 -1.11 5.29 28.38
CA GLY A 151 -0.24 6.27 28.99
C GLY A 151 0.67 5.55 29.98
N ARG A 152 1.97 5.53 29.67
CA ARG A 152 2.97 5.24 30.70
C ARG A 152 2.91 6.41 31.67
N GLY A 153 2.75 6.07 32.94
CA GLY A 153 2.37 6.98 34.00
C GLY A 153 3.28 8.19 34.14
N GLU A 154 2.63 9.31 34.46
CA GLU A 154 3.22 10.29 35.36
C GLU A 154 3.35 9.62 36.73
N MET A 155 4.56 9.19 37.06
CA MET A 155 5.02 9.17 38.44
C MET A 155 6.02 10.31 38.57
N ALA A 156 5.53 11.41 39.13
CA ALA A 156 6.30 12.41 39.87
C ALA A 156 5.46 12.82 41.08
#